data_AF-A0A830GFQ5-F1
#
_entry.id   AF-A0A830GFQ5-F1
#
_cell.length_a   1.000
_cell.length_b   1.000
_cell.length_c   1.000
_cell.angle_alpha   90.00
_cell.angle_beta   90.00
_cell.angle_gamma   90.00
#
_symmetry.space_group_name_H-M   'P 1'
#
loop_
_entity.id
_entity.type
_entity.pdbx_description
1 polymer ?
#
loop_
_entity_poly.entity_id
_entity_poly.type
_entity_poly.pdbx_seq_one_letter_code
_entity_poly.pdbx_strand_id
1 'polypeptide(L)'
;MIWPDLITFRRIVLPPLERNERRLFGRDVMFSKPLQARCFAGAVRDADVDDVRYELLAMDTVFPVNTATLKYHETPEGRAYECGSYALRPDGFFGEYQYHVRLWNHEEGVGVSAHYELNPWRRPRDHYAGVDWQPRAGVEKAWALLDIDSSVGVDGIHK
;
A
#
# COMPACT_ATOMS: atom_id res chain seq x y z
N MET A 1 -10.26 3.47 20.62
CA MET A 1 -11.52 2.79 20.26
C MET A 1 -11.19 1.77 19.18
N ILE A 2 -11.04 0.50 19.50
CA ILE A 2 -10.60 -0.52 18.53
C ILE A 2 -11.84 -1.01 17.77
N TRP A 3 -12.31 -0.17 16.85
CA TRP A 3 -13.05 -0.65 15.66
C TRP A 3 -12.24 -1.80 15.06
N PRO A 4 -12.84 -2.88 14.51
CA PRO A 4 -12.03 -4.01 14.03
C PRO A 4 -10.97 -3.44 13.12
N ASP A 5 -9.73 -3.81 13.42
CA ASP A 5 -8.59 -3.41 12.64
C ASP A 5 -8.75 -4.00 11.25
N LEU A 6 -9.44 -3.26 10.38
CA LEU A 6 -9.83 -3.72 9.06
C LEU A 6 -8.60 -3.98 8.19
N ILE A 7 -7.47 -3.35 8.52
CA ILE A 7 -6.17 -3.65 7.90
C ILE A 7 -5.69 -5.03 8.35
N THR A 8 -5.71 -5.35 9.65
CA THR A 8 -5.38 -6.70 10.15
C THR A 8 -6.35 -7.76 9.63
N PHE A 9 -7.66 -7.50 9.64
CA PHE A 9 -8.65 -8.38 9.03
C PHE A 9 -8.30 -8.63 7.55
N ARG A 10 -8.01 -7.57 6.80
CA ARG A 10 -7.63 -7.64 5.39
C ARG A 10 -6.37 -8.48 5.17
N ARG A 11 -5.33 -8.31 6.00
CA ARG A 11 -4.09 -9.09 5.97
C ARG A 11 -4.31 -10.58 6.25
N ILE A 12 -5.19 -10.90 7.19
CA ILE A 12 -5.42 -12.29 7.63
C ILE A 12 -6.38 -13.01 6.68
N VAL A 13 -7.42 -12.34 6.21
CA VAL A 13 -8.56 -12.98 5.55
C VAL A 13 -8.46 -12.94 4.03
N LEU A 14 -7.99 -11.83 3.43
CA LEU A 14 -7.99 -11.72 1.96
C LEU A 14 -6.97 -12.65 1.27
N PRO A 15 -5.73 -12.84 1.75
CA PRO A 15 -4.78 -13.72 1.06
C PRO A 15 -5.23 -15.19 1.00
N PRO A 16 -5.77 -15.81 2.06
CA PRO A 16 -6.33 -17.17 1.95
C PRO A 16 -7.55 -17.25 1.02
N LEU A 17 -8.41 -16.23 1.02
CA LEU A 17 -9.56 -16.18 0.10
C LEU A 17 -9.11 -16.07 -1.35
N GLU A 18 -8.13 -15.22 -1.64
CA GLU A 18 -7.53 -15.04 -2.97
C GLU A 18 -6.95 -16.35 -3.51
N ARG A 19 -6.15 -17.05 -2.70
CA ARG A 19 -5.60 -18.38 -3.05
C ARG A 19 -6.65 -19.44 -3.34
N ASN A 20 -7.89 -19.23 -2.90
CA ASN A 20 -9.00 -20.17 -3.06
C ASN A 20 -10.15 -19.61 -3.91
N GLU A 21 -9.96 -18.50 -4.65
CA GLU A 21 -11.04 -17.80 -5.37
C GLU A 21 -11.83 -18.74 -6.28
N ARG A 22 -11.15 -19.49 -7.15
CA ARG A 22 -11.81 -20.46 -8.04
C ARG A 22 -12.58 -21.53 -7.28
N ARG A 23 -12.02 -22.02 -6.18
CA ARG A 23 -12.64 -23.06 -5.36
C ARG A 23 -13.91 -22.54 -4.67
N LEU A 24 -13.88 -21.31 -4.17
CA LEU A 24 -14.96 -20.72 -3.38
C LEU A 24 -16.04 -20.06 -4.22
N PHE A 25 -15.66 -19.41 -5.33
CA PHE A 25 -16.55 -18.57 -6.12
C PHE A 25 -16.74 -19.06 -7.57
N GLY A 26 -16.04 -20.12 -7.98
CA GLY A 26 -16.13 -20.67 -9.34
C GLY A 26 -15.55 -19.76 -10.44
N ARG A 27 -14.93 -18.63 -10.07
CA ARG A 27 -14.31 -17.66 -10.98
C ARG A 27 -13.20 -16.89 -10.27
N ASP A 28 -12.32 -16.27 -11.07
CA ASP A 28 -11.32 -15.35 -10.56
C ASP A 28 -12.01 -14.01 -10.22
N VAL A 29 -12.01 -13.65 -8.94
CA VAL A 29 -12.61 -12.40 -8.40
C VAL A 29 -11.57 -11.27 -8.39
N MET A 30 -10.29 -11.61 -8.54
CA MET A 30 -9.15 -10.68 -8.59
C MET A 30 -9.04 -9.79 -7.34
N PHE A 31 -9.01 -10.41 -6.14
CA PHE A 31 -8.78 -9.67 -4.90
C PHE A 31 -7.41 -8.99 -4.83
N SER A 32 -6.45 -9.45 -5.64
CA SER A 32 -5.07 -8.98 -5.64
C SER A 32 -4.53 -8.64 -7.04
N LYS A 33 -3.47 -7.81 -7.09
CA LYS A 33 -2.68 -7.51 -8.30
C LYS A 33 -1.20 -7.38 -7.94
N PRO A 34 -0.27 -7.67 -8.87
CA PRO A 34 1.15 -7.44 -8.60
C PRO A 34 1.43 -5.96 -8.31
N LEU A 35 2.39 -5.70 -7.43
CA LEU A 35 2.97 -4.38 -7.21
C LEU A 35 3.69 -3.92 -8.47
N GLN A 36 3.59 -2.63 -8.80
CA GLN A 36 4.41 -2.04 -9.86
C GLN A 36 5.76 -1.64 -9.27
N ALA A 37 6.86 -2.16 -9.81
CA ALA A 37 8.20 -1.91 -9.27
C ALA A 37 8.54 -0.43 -9.11
N ARG A 38 8.10 0.41 -10.05
CA ARG A 38 8.26 1.87 -10.02
C ARG A 38 7.60 2.59 -8.84
N CYS A 39 6.74 1.93 -8.08
CA CYS A 39 6.15 2.47 -6.85
C CYS A 39 7.02 2.24 -5.62
N PHE A 40 8.02 1.36 -5.68
CA PHE A 40 8.79 1.01 -4.49
C PHE A 40 9.68 2.19 -4.07
N ALA A 41 9.55 2.57 -2.81
CA ALA A 41 10.24 3.72 -2.23
C ALA A 41 11.46 3.31 -1.39
N GLY A 42 11.67 2.03 -1.14
CA GLY A 42 12.72 1.54 -0.24
C GLY A 42 12.13 1.01 1.07
N ALA A 43 12.94 0.97 2.11
CA ALA A 43 12.55 0.47 3.42
C ALA A 43 12.83 1.49 4.52
N VAL A 44 11.92 1.57 5.50
CA VAL A 44 12.21 2.16 6.81
C VAL A 44 13.02 1.13 7.58
N ARG A 45 14.29 1.43 7.82
CA ARG A 45 15.24 0.50 8.42
C ARG A 45 14.98 0.29 9.91
N ASP A 46 15.24 -0.93 10.37
CA ASP A 46 15.17 -1.32 11.79
C ASP A 46 13.81 -1.02 12.45
N ALA A 47 12.74 -0.92 11.65
CA ALA A 47 11.39 -0.57 12.09
C ALA A 47 10.46 -1.80 12.12
N ASP A 48 9.52 -1.79 13.05
CA ASP A 48 8.39 -2.72 13.07
C ASP A 48 7.20 -2.17 12.25
N VAL A 49 6.48 -3.05 11.57
CA VAL A 49 5.34 -2.67 10.73
C VAL A 49 4.21 -2.01 11.52
N ASP A 50 3.97 -2.47 12.74
CA ASP A 50 2.90 -1.92 13.57
C ASP A 50 3.27 -0.53 14.07
N ASP A 51 4.56 -0.28 14.37
CA ASP A 51 5.07 1.05 14.74
C ASP A 51 4.89 2.06 13.60
N VAL A 52 5.38 1.75 12.39
CA VAL A 52 5.21 2.62 11.20
C VAL A 52 3.74 2.87 10.91
N ARG A 53 2.89 1.87 11.11
CA ARG A 53 1.45 2.01 11.00
C ARG A 53 0.88 2.97 12.04
N TYR A 54 1.26 2.85 13.31
CA TYR A 54 0.75 3.72 14.36
C TYR A 54 1.18 5.17 14.13
N GLU A 55 2.41 5.39 13.66
CA GLU A 55 2.90 6.71 13.26
C GLU A 55 2.07 7.30 12.12
N LEU A 56 1.80 6.51 11.07
CA LEU A 56 0.92 6.95 9.97
C LEU A 56 -0.49 7.27 10.46
N LEU A 57 -1.08 6.43 11.31
CA LEU A 57 -2.43 6.64 11.82
C LEU A 57 -2.54 7.76 12.87
N ALA A 58 -1.42 8.23 13.42
CA ALA A 58 -1.38 9.40 14.29
C ALA A 58 -1.50 10.73 13.51
N MET A 59 -1.35 10.69 12.18
CA MET A 59 -1.48 11.88 11.32
C MET A 59 -2.93 12.10 10.91
N ASP A 60 -3.51 13.26 11.24
CA ASP A 60 -4.91 13.62 10.93
C ASP A 60 -5.27 13.58 9.42
N THR A 61 -4.26 13.67 8.56
CA THR A 61 -4.41 13.67 7.10
C THR A 61 -4.25 12.27 6.48
N VAL A 62 -4.00 11.24 7.29
CA VAL A 62 -3.80 9.86 6.83
C VAL A 62 -5.01 9.01 7.16
N PHE A 63 -5.49 8.28 6.15
CA PHE A 63 -6.66 7.44 6.25
C PHE A 63 -6.34 5.99 5.88
N PRO A 64 -6.77 4.98 6.65
CA PRO A 64 -6.61 3.59 6.25
C PRO A 64 -7.45 3.27 5.00
N VAL A 65 -6.86 2.54 4.05
CA VAL A 65 -7.49 2.21 2.76
C VAL A 65 -7.86 0.73 2.72
N ASN A 66 -8.93 0.38 3.45
CA ASN A 66 -9.38 -1.00 3.60
C ASN A 66 -10.01 -1.58 2.32
N THR A 67 -10.46 -0.73 1.40
CA THR A 67 -11.16 -1.13 0.16
C THR A 67 -10.23 -1.25 -1.05
N ALA A 68 -8.94 -0.93 -0.91
CA ALA A 68 -8.01 -1.06 -2.01
C ALA A 68 -7.80 -2.53 -2.38
N THR A 69 -7.62 -2.79 -3.68
CA THR A 69 -7.09 -4.08 -4.16
C THR A 69 -5.78 -4.39 -3.45
N LEU A 70 -5.64 -5.65 -3.01
CA LEU A 70 -4.43 -6.12 -2.33
C LEU A 70 -3.27 -6.17 -3.32
N LYS A 71 -2.07 -5.74 -2.91
CA LYS A 71 -0.88 -5.88 -3.73
C LYS A 71 -0.01 -7.01 -3.20
N TYR A 72 0.70 -7.66 -4.11
CA TYR A 72 1.71 -8.66 -3.78
C TYR A 72 2.98 -8.45 -4.60
N HIS A 73 4.09 -8.95 -4.10
CA HIS A 73 5.26 -9.32 -4.89
C HIS A 73 5.42 -10.84 -4.89
N GLU A 74 6.02 -11.38 -5.95
CA GLU A 74 6.33 -12.80 -6.05
C GLU A 74 7.64 -13.08 -5.29
N THR A 75 7.67 -14.19 -4.55
CA THR A 75 8.80 -14.69 -3.75
C THR A 75 8.99 -16.19 -4.04
N PRO A 76 10.13 -16.80 -3.70
CA PRO A 76 10.31 -18.25 -3.82
C PRO A 76 9.25 -19.06 -3.06
N GLU A 77 8.73 -18.53 -1.95
CA GLU A 77 7.70 -19.14 -1.10
C GLU A 77 6.26 -18.86 -1.60
N GLY A 78 6.11 -18.07 -2.66
CA GLY A 78 4.83 -17.68 -3.26
C GLY A 78 4.59 -16.18 -3.20
N ARG A 79 3.34 -15.76 -2.98
CA ARG A 79 2.99 -14.33 -2.93
C ARG A 79 3.17 -13.75 -1.54
N ALA A 80 3.97 -12.71 -1.43
CA ALA A 80 4.05 -11.87 -0.25
C ALA A 80 3.18 -10.63 -0.46
N TYR A 81 2.15 -10.50 0.37
CA TYR A 81 1.14 -9.43 0.25
C TYR A 81 1.51 -8.25 1.14
N GLU A 82 1.03 -7.06 0.75
CA GLU A 82 1.16 -5.86 1.58
C GLU A 82 0.56 -6.08 2.98
N CYS A 83 1.20 -5.47 3.97
CA CYS A 83 0.79 -5.49 5.38
C CYS A 83 0.16 -4.17 5.85
N GLY A 84 0.05 -3.17 4.97
CA GLY A 84 -0.63 -1.91 5.28
C GLY A 84 -1.00 -1.12 4.03
N SER A 85 -2.06 -0.32 4.10
CA SER A 85 -2.53 0.52 3.00
C SER A 85 -3.16 1.81 3.51
N TYR A 86 -2.61 2.95 3.13
CA TYR A 86 -2.94 4.26 3.69
C TYR A 86 -2.99 5.33 2.61
N ALA A 87 -3.89 6.30 2.74
CA ALA A 87 -4.00 7.45 1.88
C ALA A 87 -3.67 8.70 2.68
N LEU A 88 -2.56 9.36 2.35
CA LEU A 88 -2.28 10.71 2.81
C LEU A 88 -3.04 11.69 1.91
N ARG A 89 -3.91 12.50 2.52
CA ARG A 89 -4.73 13.52 1.86
C ARG A 89 -4.53 14.87 2.54
N PRO A 90 -3.60 15.71 2.06
CA PRO A 90 -3.32 17.01 2.65
C PRO A 90 -4.55 17.92 2.70
N ASP A 91 -5.40 17.86 1.69
CA ASP A 91 -6.65 18.65 1.60
C ASP A 91 -7.87 17.97 2.26
N GLY A 92 -7.61 17.00 3.15
CA GLY A 92 -8.63 16.27 3.88
C GLY A 92 -9.31 15.14 3.07
N PHE A 93 -10.31 14.51 3.66
CA PHE A 93 -10.86 13.24 3.17
C PHE A 93 -11.37 13.28 1.72
N PHE A 94 -11.92 14.41 1.27
CA PHE A 94 -12.48 14.63 -0.07
C PHE A 94 -11.58 15.48 -0.99
N GLY A 95 -10.31 15.69 -0.63
CA GLY A 95 -9.32 16.33 -1.51
C GLY A 95 -9.27 15.64 -2.88
N GLU A 96 -8.90 16.38 -3.93
CA GLU A 96 -8.95 15.84 -5.30
C GLU A 96 -7.93 14.72 -5.54
N TYR A 97 -6.78 14.81 -4.87
CA TYR A 97 -5.68 13.86 -4.99
C TYR A 97 -5.31 13.23 -3.64
N GLN A 98 -4.56 12.13 -3.71
CA GLN A 98 -4.00 11.45 -2.54
C GLN A 98 -2.63 10.85 -2.87
N TYR A 99 -1.81 10.70 -1.83
CA TYR A 99 -0.64 9.81 -1.89
C TYR A 99 -1.03 8.48 -1.28
N HIS A 100 -1.06 7.42 -2.09
CA HIS A 100 -1.32 6.07 -1.61
C HIS A 100 -0.01 5.46 -1.16
N VAL A 101 0.11 5.15 0.12
CA VAL A 101 1.25 4.47 0.75
C VAL A 101 0.85 3.04 1.11
N ARG A 102 1.71 2.07 0.81
CA ARG A 102 1.54 0.67 1.19
C ARG A 102 2.79 0.19 1.90
N LEU A 103 2.58 -0.63 2.93
CA LEU A 103 3.63 -1.21 3.76
C LEU A 103 3.82 -2.68 3.42
N TRP A 104 5.06 -3.14 3.58
CA TRP A 104 5.50 -4.49 3.27
C TRP A 104 6.43 -4.98 4.39
N ASN A 105 6.37 -6.28 4.70
CA ASN A 105 7.45 -6.89 5.46
C ASN A 105 8.71 -6.90 4.58
N HIS A 106 9.85 -6.47 5.12
CA HIS A 106 11.11 -6.39 4.40
C HIS A 106 12.26 -6.86 5.30
N GLU A 107 13.33 -7.40 4.73
CA GLU A 107 14.45 -7.95 5.51
C GLU A 107 15.16 -6.89 6.38
N GLU A 108 15.27 -5.66 5.87
CA GLU A 108 15.86 -4.53 6.60
C GLU A 108 14.87 -3.78 7.52
N GLY A 109 13.59 -4.18 7.59
CA GLY A 109 12.55 -3.47 8.36
C GLY A 109 11.20 -3.43 7.63
N VAL A 110 10.68 -2.23 7.34
CA VAL A 110 9.38 -2.05 6.68
C VAL A 110 9.57 -1.53 5.26
N GLY A 111 9.27 -2.36 4.27
CA GLY A 111 9.25 -1.93 2.87
C GLY A 111 8.09 -0.98 2.62
N VAL A 112 8.31 0.01 1.76
CA VAL A 112 7.32 1.05 1.44
C VAL A 112 7.18 1.16 -0.06
N SER A 113 5.93 1.22 -0.52
CA SER A 113 5.63 1.62 -1.89
C SER A 113 4.62 2.74 -1.89
N ALA A 114 4.76 3.70 -2.79
CA ALA A 114 3.84 4.81 -2.90
C ALA A 114 3.62 5.30 -4.33
N HIS A 115 2.47 5.93 -4.53
CA HIS A 115 2.14 6.65 -5.76
C HIS A 115 1.20 7.81 -5.45
N TYR A 116 1.24 8.84 -6.28
CA TYR A 116 0.28 9.93 -6.27
C TYR A 116 -0.82 9.65 -7.28
N GLU A 117 -2.08 9.86 -6.89
CA GLU A 117 -3.24 9.54 -7.74
C GLU A 117 -4.45 10.40 -7.37
N LEU A 118 -5.47 10.35 -8.23
CA LEU A 118 -6.77 10.91 -7.92
C LEU A 118 -7.43 10.19 -6.74
N ASN A 119 -8.15 10.93 -5.91
CA ASN A 119 -8.88 10.37 -4.78
C ASN A 119 -10.14 9.61 -5.27
N PRO A 120 -10.32 8.32 -4.94
CA PRO A 120 -11.47 7.54 -5.38
C PRO A 120 -12.80 8.09 -4.85
N TRP A 121 -12.80 8.82 -3.74
CA TRP A 121 -14.02 9.44 -3.19
C TRP A 121 -14.46 10.67 -3.98
N ARG A 122 -13.55 11.31 -4.72
CA ARG A 122 -13.83 12.51 -5.51
C ARG A 122 -13.92 12.24 -7.01
N ARG A 123 -13.05 11.37 -7.52
CA ARG A 123 -12.89 11.06 -8.95
C ARG A 123 -12.85 9.53 -9.17
N PRO A 124 -13.89 8.77 -8.79
CA PRO A 124 -13.84 7.30 -8.78
C PRO A 124 -13.51 6.69 -10.15
N ARG A 125 -14.16 7.16 -11.22
CA ARG A 125 -13.93 6.64 -12.58
C ARG A 125 -12.48 6.86 -13.01
N ASP A 126 -11.99 8.09 -12.87
CA ASP A 126 -10.67 8.49 -13.35
C ASP A 126 -9.55 7.87 -12.51
N HIS A 127 -9.77 7.73 -11.20
CA HIS A 127 -8.92 6.96 -10.28
C HIS A 127 -8.72 5.53 -10.77
N TYR A 128 -9.81 4.80 -11.03
CA TYR A 128 -9.71 3.40 -11.50
C TYR A 128 -9.21 3.28 -12.95
N ALA A 129 -9.33 4.34 -13.75
CA ALA A 129 -8.71 4.43 -15.07
C ALA A 129 -7.21 4.77 -15.02
N GLY A 130 -6.67 5.15 -13.84
CA GLY A 130 -5.28 5.52 -13.66
C GLY A 130 -4.91 6.88 -14.26
N VAL A 131 -5.87 7.79 -14.38
CA VAL A 131 -5.63 9.16 -14.87
C VAL A 131 -4.73 9.90 -13.88
N ASP A 132 -3.74 10.63 -14.39
CA ASP A 132 -2.74 11.40 -13.63
C ASP A 132 -1.99 10.61 -12.56
N TRP A 133 -1.92 9.29 -12.71
CA TRP A 133 -1.24 8.41 -11.79
C TRP A 133 0.28 8.60 -11.89
N GLN A 134 0.92 8.97 -10.79
CA GLN A 134 2.31 9.44 -10.74
C GLN A 134 3.10 8.68 -9.67
N PRO A 135 3.89 7.66 -10.05
CA PRO A 135 4.65 6.85 -9.09
C PRO A 135 5.75 7.66 -8.42
N ARG A 136 6.51 8.42 -9.22
CA ARG A 136 7.66 9.21 -8.75
C ARG A 136 7.28 10.20 -7.64
N ALA A 137 6.21 10.97 -7.84
CA ALA A 137 5.71 11.91 -6.83
C ALA A 137 5.29 11.19 -5.54
N GLY A 138 4.75 9.97 -5.64
CA GLY A 138 4.45 9.16 -4.46
C GLY A 138 5.69 8.67 -3.72
N VAL A 139 6.67 8.16 -4.45
CA VAL A 139 7.96 7.70 -3.89
C VAL A 139 8.67 8.84 -3.17
N GLU A 140 8.82 10.00 -3.82
CA GLU A 140 9.43 11.19 -3.23
C GLU A 140 8.69 11.65 -1.97
N LYS A 141 7.35 11.57 -1.97
CA LYS A 141 6.56 11.88 -0.79
C LYS A 141 6.77 10.86 0.34
N ALA A 142 6.88 9.57 0.02
CA ALA A 142 7.15 8.54 1.01
C ALA A 142 8.52 8.71 1.67
N TRP A 143 9.55 9.09 0.91
CA TRP A 143 10.87 9.44 1.45
C TRP A 143 10.77 10.54 2.51
N ALA A 144 10.09 11.64 2.17
CA ALA A 144 9.91 12.74 3.10
C ALA A 144 9.02 12.41 4.30
N LEU A 145 8.04 11.51 4.13
CA LEU A 145 7.06 11.17 5.16
C LEU A 145 7.62 10.22 6.22
N LEU A 146 8.47 9.28 5.81
CA LEU A 146 8.94 8.16 6.62
C LEU A 146 10.46 8.12 6.79
N ASP A 147 11.14 9.23 6.46
CA ASP A 147 12.60 9.39 6.56
C ASP A 147 13.39 8.25 5.88
N ILE A 148 12.94 7.84 4.69
CA ILE A 148 13.58 6.76 3.93
C ILE A 148 14.78 7.33 3.16
N ASP A 149 15.93 6.68 3.30
CA ASP A 149 17.15 7.03 2.59
C ASP A 149 17.01 6.80 1.07
N SER A 150 16.78 7.89 0.35
CA SER A 150 16.66 7.92 -1.12
C SER A 150 17.93 7.51 -1.89
N SER A 151 19.09 7.38 -1.21
CA SER A 151 20.33 6.93 -1.83
C SER A 151 20.35 5.42 -2.10
N VAL A 152 19.45 4.67 -1.46
CA VAL A 152 19.21 3.24 -1.72
C VAL A 152 18.10 3.14 -2.77
N GLY A 153 18.50 3.26 -4.04
CA GLY A 153 17.59 3.29 -5.18
C GLY A 153 16.71 2.04 -5.35
N VAL A 154 15.72 2.19 -6.24
CA VAL A 154 14.57 1.33 -6.62
C VAL A 154 14.93 -0.10 -7.10
N ASP A 155 16.18 -0.55 -6.94
CA ASP A 155 16.70 -1.83 -7.44
C ASP A 155 16.47 -3.01 -6.46
N GLY A 156 15.80 -2.77 -5.33
CA GLY A 156 15.66 -3.74 -4.23
C GLY A 156 14.53 -4.78 -4.33
N ILE A 157 13.84 -4.95 -5.47
CA ILE A 157 12.78 -5.99 -5.58
C ILE A 157 13.33 -7.33 -6.10
N HIS A 158 14.65 -7.55 -6.02
CA HIS A 158 15.23 -8.86 -6.30
C HIS A 158 16.41 -9.13 -5.37
N LYS A 159 16.14 -9.84 -4.29
CA LYS A 159 16.82 -11.11 -3.95
C LYS A 159 15.82 -12.07 -3.32
#